data_AF-A6TQT4-F1
#
_entry.id   AF-A6TQT4-F1
#
_cell.length_a   1.000
_cell.length_b   1.000
_cell.length_c   1.000
_cell.angle_alpha   90.00
_cell.angle_beta   90.00
_cell.angle_gamma   90.00
#
_symmetry.space_group_name_H-M   'P 1'
#
loop_
_entity.id
_entity.type
_entity.pdbx_description
1 polymer ?
#
loop_
_entity_poly.entity_id
_entity_poly.type
_entity_poly.pdbx_seq_one_letter_code
_entity_poly.pdbx_strand_id
1 'polypeptide(L)'
;MPKVTKATKKRQGLMRSRWKSNPDITVFERLFAMAEASDFLSGRNGKWTNCNFDWLLNEDNMIKTLEGSYENKESPKSKVNNREALKTKFHLAESRGKGYSNNDLENMLLNKNKQGVVKNNVT
;
A
#
# COMPACT_ATOMS: atom_id res chain seq x y z
N MET A 1 15.84 -10.65 7.70
CA MET A 1 14.68 -11.55 7.46
C MET A 1 14.99 -12.96 7.98
N PRO A 2 14.06 -13.64 8.68
CA PRO A 2 14.26 -15.02 9.18
C PRO A 2 14.42 -16.04 8.05
N LYS A 3 15.22 -17.10 8.29
CA LYS A 3 15.40 -18.20 7.31
C LYS A 3 14.12 -19.05 7.18
N VAL A 4 13.76 -19.40 5.94
CA VAL A 4 12.67 -20.33 5.64
C VAL A 4 13.14 -21.76 5.91
N THR A 5 12.57 -22.44 6.90
CA THR A 5 13.00 -23.80 7.30
C THR A 5 12.04 -24.91 6.87
N LYS A 6 10.75 -24.60 6.69
CA LYS A 6 9.71 -25.58 6.33
C LYS A 6 8.80 -25.04 5.24
N ALA A 7 8.52 -25.86 4.23
CA ALA A 7 7.53 -25.55 3.19
C ALA A 7 6.17 -26.14 3.56
N THR A 8 5.41 -25.46 4.42
CA THR A 8 4.06 -25.89 4.81
C THR A 8 3.11 -25.84 3.61
N LYS A 9 2.01 -26.62 3.65
CA LYS A 9 1.00 -26.62 2.56
C LYS A 9 0.49 -25.21 2.23
N LYS A 10 0.27 -24.37 3.25
CA LYS A 10 -0.12 -22.96 3.09
C LYS A 10 0.93 -22.18 2.32
N ARG A 11 2.20 -22.28 2.71
CA ARG A 11 3.32 -21.58 2.05
C ARG A 11 3.50 -22.05 0.61
N GLN A 12 3.42 -23.35 0.36
CA GLN A 12 3.44 -23.90 -0.99
C GLN A 12 2.28 -23.39 -1.84
N GLY A 13 1.08 -23.24 -1.26
CA GLY A 13 -0.07 -22.63 -1.94
C GLY A 13 0.20 -21.18 -2.33
N LEU A 14 0.80 -20.40 -1.42
CA LEU A 14 1.19 -19.02 -1.69
C LEU A 14 2.21 -18.94 -2.83
N MET A 15 3.28 -19.75 -2.77
CA MET A 15 4.31 -19.82 -3.80
C MET A 15 3.73 -20.20 -5.16
N ARG A 16 2.87 -21.22 -5.21
CA ARG A 16 2.18 -21.63 -6.45
C ARG A 16 1.30 -20.53 -7.02
N SER A 17 0.57 -19.82 -6.16
CA SER A 17 -0.27 -18.68 -6.57
C SER A 17 0.59 -17.58 -7.21
N ARG A 18 1.70 -17.21 -6.57
CA ARG A 18 2.62 -16.18 -7.09
C ARG A 18 3.31 -16.59 -8.38
N TRP A 19 3.74 -17.84 -8.47
CA TRP A 19 4.30 -18.39 -9.70
C TRP A 19 3.30 -18.37 -10.85
N LYS A 20 2.02 -18.64 -10.58
CA LYS A 20 0.97 -18.56 -11.61
C LYS A 20 0.77 -17.13 -12.12
N SER A 21 0.81 -16.13 -11.25
CA SER A 21 0.66 -14.72 -11.64
C SER A 21 1.91 -14.15 -12.32
N ASN A 22 3.10 -14.54 -11.86
CA ASN A 22 4.39 -14.10 -12.39
C ASN A 22 5.30 -15.33 -12.58
N PRO A 23 5.17 -16.07 -13.69
CA PRO A 23 5.93 -17.28 -13.96
C PRO A 23 7.37 -16.98 -14.41
N ASP A 24 8.04 -16.07 -13.72
CA ASP A 24 9.38 -15.60 -14.00
C ASP A 24 10.19 -15.54 -12.71
N ILE A 25 11.28 -16.29 -12.66
CA ILE A 25 12.15 -16.35 -11.49
C ILE A 25 12.84 -15.01 -11.21
N THR A 26 13.11 -14.22 -12.25
CA THR A 26 13.80 -12.92 -12.12
C THR A 26 12.97 -11.91 -11.33
N VAL A 27 11.64 -12.04 -11.36
CA VAL A 27 10.73 -11.22 -10.55
C VAL A 27 10.91 -11.51 -9.06
N PHE A 28 11.11 -12.77 -8.69
CA PHE A 28 11.36 -13.16 -7.30
C PHE A 28 12.76 -12.74 -6.85
N GLU A 29 13.77 -12.90 -7.71
CA GLU A 29 15.13 -12.41 -7.44
C GLU A 29 15.12 -10.90 -7.18
N ARG A 30 14.46 -10.13 -8.05
CA ARG A 30 14.29 -8.69 -7.89
C ARG A 30 13.53 -8.35 -6.60
N LEU A 31 12.45 -9.06 -6.29
CA LEU A 31 11.68 -8.86 -5.06
C LEU A 31 12.56 -8.99 -3.81
N PHE A 32 13.36 -10.06 -3.72
CA PHE A 32 14.23 -10.28 -2.57
C PHE A 32 15.38 -9.28 -2.52
N ALA A 33 15.96 -8.90 -3.66
CA ALA A 33 16.98 -7.86 -3.74
C ALA A 33 16.46 -6.49 -3.27
N MET A 34 15.25 -6.10 -3.69
CA MET A 34 14.62 -4.85 -3.24
C MET A 34 14.27 -4.88 -1.74
N ALA A 35 13.81 -6.03 -1.23
CA ALA A 35 13.56 -6.20 0.20
C ALA A 35 14.85 -6.13 1.04
N GLU A 36 15.96 -6.66 0.55
CA GLU A 36 17.27 -6.56 1.19
C GLU A 36 17.80 -5.11 1.18
N ALA A 37 17.72 -4.44 0.03
CA ALA A 37 18.19 -3.08 -0.15
C ALA A 37 17.44 -2.07 0.74
N SER A 38 16.16 -2.30 1.02
CA SER A 38 15.34 -1.46 1.90
C SER A 38 15.72 -1.60 3.38
N ASP A 39 16.00 -0.49 4.05
CA ASP A 39 16.29 -0.47 5.50
C ASP A 39 15.03 -0.76 6.33
N PHE A 40 13.85 -0.48 5.78
CA PHE A 40 12.56 -0.77 6.40
C PHE A 40 12.21 -2.25 6.28
N LEU A 41 12.27 -2.83 5.08
CA LEU A 41 11.93 -4.25 4.89
C LEU A 41 12.99 -5.19 5.48
N SER A 42 14.27 -4.82 5.42
CA SER A 42 15.34 -5.60 6.06
C SER A 42 15.32 -5.51 7.59
N GLY A 43 14.66 -4.46 8.13
CA GLY A 43 14.60 -4.14 9.55
C GLY A 43 15.88 -3.49 10.11
N ARG A 44 16.83 -3.12 9.24
CA ARG A 44 18.09 -2.46 9.64
C ARG A 44 17.87 -1.12 10.34
N ASN A 45 16.79 -0.41 10.02
CA ASN A 45 16.45 0.86 10.69
C ASN A 45 15.77 0.70 12.06
N GLY A 46 15.50 -0.54 12.51
CA GLY A 46 14.87 -0.84 13.79
C GLY A 46 13.40 -0.42 13.93
N LYS A 47 12.78 0.20 12.91
CA LYS A 47 11.39 0.66 12.95
C LYS A 47 10.39 -0.47 12.77
N TRP A 48 10.75 -1.46 11.94
CA TRP A 48 9.91 -2.62 11.67
C TRP A 48 10.77 -3.84 11.39
N THR A 49 10.52 -4.93 12.09
CA THR A 49 11.33 -6.17 12.00
C THR A 49 10.50 -7.41 11.67
N ASN A 50 9.19 -7.25 11.48
CA ASN A 50 8.27 -8.35 11.19
C ASN A 50 8.12 -8.65 9.69
N CYS A 51 9.05 -8.17 8.86
CA CYS A 51 9.15 -8.57 7.46
C CYS A 51 9.61 -10.03 7.37
N ASN A 52 8.66 -10.93 7.12
CA ASN A 52 8.92 -12.35 6.92
C ASN A 52 8.51 -12.79 5.51
N PHE A 53 8.94 -13.98 5.12
CA PHE A 53 8.69 -14.55 3.80
C PHE A 53 7.21 -14.58 3.40
N ASP A 54 6.32 -14.95 4.33
CA ASP A 54 4.89 -15.07 4.04
C ASP A 54 4.23 -13.70 3.85
N TRP A 55 4.69 -12.68 4.59
CA TRP A 55 4.25 -11.30 4.41
C TRP A 55 4.71 -10.74 3.06
N LEU A 56 5.98 -10.98 2.69
CA LEU A 56 6.57 -10.46 1.45
C LEU A 56 5.93 -11.08 0.21
N LEU A 57 5.60 -12.38 0.25
CA LEU A 57 4.91 -13.07 -0.84
C LEU A 57 3.40 -12.80 -0.91
N ASN A 58 2.84 -11.98 -0.02
CA ASN A 58 1.49 -11.47 -0.25
C ASN A 58 1.47 -10.59 -1.52
N GLU A 59 0.39 -10.63 -2.30
CA GLU A 59 0.28 -9.95 -3.59
C GLU A 59 0.56 -8.45 -3.46
N ASP A 60 -0.18 -7.80 -2.56
CA ASP A 60 -0.14 -6.35 -2.40
C ASP A 60 1.25 -5.90 -1.96
N ASN A 61 1.89 -6.68 -1.10
CA ASN A 61 3.22 -6.35 -0.57
C ASN A 61 4.30 -6.59 -1.62
N MET A 62 4.15 -7.65 -2.42
CA MET A 62 5.05 -7.94 -3.54
C MET A 62 4.99 -6.81 -4.57
N ILE A 63 3.78 -6.39 -4.97
CA ILE A 63 3.57 -5.27 -5.90
C ILE A 63 4.19 -3.99 -5.34
N LYS A 64 3.85 -3.60 -4.10
CA LYS A 64 4.43 -2.41 -3.46
C LYS A 64 5.95 -2.44 -3.42
N THR A 65 6.53 -3.61 -3.16
CA THR A 65 7.98 -3.79 -3.12
C THR A 65 8.60 -3.62 -4.50
N LEU A 66 8.03 -4.26 -5.53
CA LEU A 66 8.50 -4.16 -6.92
C LEU A 66 8.33 -2.75 -7.51
N GLU A 67 7.32 -2.01 -7.06
CA GLU A 67 7.07 -0.60 -7.39
C GLU A 67 7.97 0.38 -6.63
N GLY A 68 8.83 -0.12 -5.72
CA GLY A 68 9.77 0.73 -4.98
C GLY A 68 9.13 1.52 -3.82
N SER A 69 7.93 1.14 -3.36
CA SER A 69 7.25 1.81 -2.24
C SER A 69 8.08 1.85 -0.95
N TYR A 70 8.98 0.88 -0.79
CA TYR A 70 9.86 0.73 0.37
C TYR A 70 11.32 1.05 0.10
N GLU A 71 11.65 1.64 -1.06
CA GLU A 71 13.01 2.09 -1.32
C GLU A 71 13.45 3.13 -0.29
N ASN A 72 14.74 3.09 0.05
CA ASN A 72 15.33 4.04 0.96
C ASN A 72 15.30 5.43 0.33
N LYS A 73 14.37 6.26 0.78
CA LYS A 73 14.33 7.67 0.40
C LYS A 73 15.45 8.37 1.14
N GLU A 74 16.38 8.97 0.39
CA GLU A 74 17.30 9.97 0.93
C GLU A 74 16.46 11.02 1.65
N SER A 75 16.48 11.03 2.98
CA SER A 75 15.92 12.14 3.72
C SER A 75 16.71 13.38 3.31
N PRO A 76 16.08 14.48 2.84
CA PRO A 76 16.81 15.72 2.65
C PRO A 76 17.47 16.03 4.00
N LYS A 77 18.81 15.98 4.03
CA LYS A 77 19.60 16.25 5.23
C LYS A 77 19.05 17.52 5.85
N SER A 78 18.55 17.40 7.07
CA SER A 78 17.93 18.47 7.83
C SER A 78 18.79 19.73 7.76
N LYS A 79 18.36 20.70 6.96
CA LYS A 79 18.55 22.10 7.28
C LYS A 79 17.17 22.69 7.49
N VAL A 80 17.06 23.48 8.54
CA VAL A 80 15.91 24.31 8.95
C VAL A 80 15.01 23.68 10.02
N ASN A 81 15.28 24.10 11.26
CA ASN A 81 14.43 23.99 12.44
C ASN A 81 13.19 24.90 12.32
N ASN A 82 12.32 24.68 11.32
CA ASN A 82 11.05 25.41 11.26
C ASN A 82 9.88 24.42 11.31
N ARG A 83 9.22 24.35 12.47
CA ARG A 83 8.10 23.43 12.77
C ARG A 83 6.89 23.61 11.84
N GLU A 84 6.87 24.63 10.99
CA GLU A 84 5.80 24.91 10.04
C GLU A 84 5.95 24.14 8.70
N ALA A 85 7.14 23.62 8.37
CA ALA A 85 7.44 23.13 7.01
C ALA A 85 7.27 21.62 6.77
N LEU A 86 6.60 20.87 7.65
CA LEU A 86 6.38 19.41 7.47
C LEU A 86 4.91 19.00 7.38
N LYS A 87 4.01 19.92 7.03
CA LYS A 87 2.65 19.54 6.62
C LYS A 87 2.71 18.95 5.21
N THR A 88 2.95 17.65 5.11
CA THR A 88 2.73 16.90 3.86
C THR A 88 1.31 17.16 3.33
N LYS A 89 1.07 17.04 2.02
CA LYS A 89 -0.27 17.22 1.41
C LYS A 89 -1.39 16.40 2.07
N PHE A 90 -1.04 15.35 2.83
CA PHE A 90 -1.97 14.56 3.62
C PHE A 90 -2.50 15.27 4.88
N HIS A 91 -1.81 16.28 5.40
CA HIS A 91 -2.22 17.03 6.59
C HIS A 91 -3.14 18.22 6.26
N LEU A 92 -3.14 18.71 5.02
CA LEU A 92 -4.05 19.75 4.57
C LEU A 92 -5.34 19.08 4.11
N ALA A 93 -6.40 19.19 4.91
CA ALA A 93 -7.72 18.63 4.57
C ALA A 93 -8.21 19.09 3.19
N GLU A 94 -7.92 20.34 2.84
CA GLU A 94 -8.22 20.97 1.54
C GLU A 94 -7.42 20.34 0.37
N SER A 95 -6.23 19.81 0.64
CA SER A 95 -5.37 19.17 -0.38
C SER A 95 -5.69 17.69 -0.61
N ARG A 96 -6.58 17.09 0.19
CA ARG A 96 -7.02 15.68 0.03
C ARG A 96 -7.93 15.45 -1.17
N GLY A 97 -8.27 16.52 -1.89
CA GLY A 97 -8.64 16.49 -3.30
C GLY A 97 -9.48 15.29 -3.72
N LYS A 98 -10.74 15.23 -3.27
CA LYS A 98 -11.87 14.84 -4.12
C LYS A 98 -13.06 15.69 -3.70
N GLY A 99 -13.68 16.37 -4.68
CA GLY A 99 -14.77 17.33 -4.52
C GLY A 99 -16.08 16.69 -4.06
N TYR A 100 -16.03 16.01 -2.93
CA TYR A 100 -17.15 15.39 -2.27
C TYR A 100 -17.21 15.97 -0.86
N SER A 101 -18.31 16.62 -0.54
CA SER A 101 -18.67 16.87 0.85
C SER A 101 -18.84 15.53 1.59
N ASN A 102 -18.81 15.54 2.93
CA ASN A 102 -19.13 14.34 3.73
C ASN A 102 -20.46 13.70 3.29
N ASN A 103 -21.43 14.55 2.88
CA ASN A 103 -22.72 14.11 2.40
C ASN A 103 -22.64 13.41 1.02
N ASP A 104 -21.75 13.86 0.13
CA ASP A 104 -21.54 13.21 -1.18
C ASP A 104 -20.88 11.84 -1.04
N LEU A 105 -19.94 11.70 -0.09
CA LEU A 105 -19.33 10.41 0.25
C LEU A 105 -20.37 9.46 0.84
N GLU A 106 -21.22 9.95 1.74
CA GLU A 106 -22.29 9.16 2.34
C GLU A 106 -23.30 8.70 1.28
N ASN A 107 -23.69 9.56 0.35
CA ASN A 107 -24.57 9.19 -0.76
C ASN A 107 -23.94 8.17 -1.73
N MET A 108 -22.64 8.27 -2.01
CA MET A 108 -21.91 7.28 -2.83
C MET A 108 -21.79 5.92 -2.14
N LEU A 109 -21.52 5.90 -0.83
CA LEU A 109 -21.38 4.67 -0.06
C LEU A 109 -22.73 3.97 0.16
N LEU A 110 -23.81 4.73 0.32
CA LEU A 110 -25.15 4.20 0.57
C LEU A 110 -25.91 3.82 -0.71
N ASN A 111 -25.31 3.99 -1.90
CA ASN A 111 -25.86 3.63 -3.22
C ASN A 111 -27.37 3.93 -3.36
N LYS A 112 -27.80 5.12 -2.94
CA LYS A 112 -29.20 5.56 -3.06
C LYS A 112 -29.47 5.97 -4.50
N ASN A 113 -29.68 4.98 -5.37
CA ASN A 113 -30.17 5.20 -6.71
C ASN A 113 -31.55 5.90 -6.66
N LYS A 114 -31.64 6.97 -7.46
CA LYS A 114 -32.85 7.73 -7.79
C LYS A 114 -34.08 6.83 -7.89
N GLN A 115 -35.08 7.07 -7.03
CA GLN A 115 -36.47 6.87 -7.41
C GLN A 115 -37.13 8.25 -7.53
N GLY A 116 -37.85 8.39 -8.64
CA GLY A 116 -38.23 9.65 -9.23
C GLY A 116 -39.12 10.50 -8.33
N VAL A 117 -38.92 11.79 -8.46
CA VAL A 117 -39.97 12.78 -8.31
C VAL A 117 -41.11 12.37 -9.24
N VAL A 118 -42.21 11.89 -8.67
CA VAL A 118 -43.55 12.08 -9.25
C VAL A 118 -44.38 12.71 -8.14
N LYS A 119 -44.49 14.05 -8.18
CA LYS A 119 -45.57 14.76 -7.51
C LYS A 119 -46.37 15.47 -8.59
N ASN A 120 -47.60 14.97 -8.75
CA ASN A 120 -48.67 15.55 -9.53
C ASN A 120 -49.00 16.98 -9.04
N ASN A 121 -49.32 17.88 -9.97
CA ASN A 121 -50.58 18.64 -10.03
C ASN A 121 -50.41 19.99 -10.74
N VAL A 122 -51.43 20.31 -11.56
CA VAL A 122 -52.01 21.61 -12.01
C VAL A 122 -52.32 21.42 -13.51
N THR A 123 -53.56 21.37 -13.99
CA THR A 123 -54.85 21.96 -13.55
C THR A 123 -55.98 20.95 -13.78
#